data_AF-A0A847EG25-F1
#
_entry.id   AF-A0A847EG25-F1
#
_cell.length_a   1.000
_cell.length_b   1.000
_cell.length_c   1.000
_cell.angle_alpha   90.00
_cell.angle_beta   90.00
_cell.angle_gamma   90.00
#
_symmetry.space_group_name_H-M   'P 1'
#
loop_
_entity.id
_entity.type
_entity.pdbx_description
1 polymer ?
#
loop_
_entity_poly.entity_id
_entity_poly.type
_entity_poly.pdbx_seq_one_letter_code
_entity_poly.pdbx_strand_id
1 'polypeptide(L)'
;MVSIFVGIIIIVNAISFNYYGRYDVTELAQFTLTSQTKNYLAGLEIPVTAICFFTPNDSYGIGTYASSLLEEYKNYTDKLTVKTIDPDEYPDEAKKYSISQYQTVVFESELGVRSVPPENIYTEAEHAFTGAILEVTGVVQKTVYFLTGHGEAAITGEYAYATQTLMDNLYKVNSLDLMVEQAVPDDCAVLIVAGPRTSFTALENRIIRDYLNNNGSMLVMINPEFSEDMRTLLAEWYLDVEDGTVIDPSAYWSTISNPIIPRTQNEFGLTEVYFPGAVALTPNDPPEDKVLMVPILYTSALTWVEKNYVADENPQYNESIETLGSRAIGVLAMEALPEDAASDAPFAQMIVLGDSDFASNQHFYNGDNAYQFLNMVVYLTSDTDLGISVERKVLPYRSLIITKDQETLIRVLSVALLPILVLLGGAVVWWRRR
;
A
#
# COMPACT_ATOMS: atom_id res chain seq x y z
N MET A 1 -18.53 -50.07 -1.23
CA MET A 1 -17.86 -48.87 -1.76
C MET A 1 -18.83 -47.96 -2.50
N VAL A 2 -19.61 -48.45 -3.48
CA VAL A 2 -20.56 -47.60 -4.24
C VAL A 2 -21.60 -46.89 -3.37
N SER A 3 -22.19 -47.57 -2.38
CA SER A 3 -23.22 -46.97 -1.51
C SER A 3 -22.70 -45.87 -0.60
N ILE A 4 -21.44 -45.96 -0.15
CA ILE A 4 -20.80 -44.93 0.67
C ILE A 4 -20.50 -43.69 -0.18
N PHE A 5 -20.03 -43.89 -1.41
CA PHE A 5 -19.77 -42.81 -2.36
C PHE A 5 -21.04 -42.05 -2.73
N VAL A 6 -22.15 -42.76 -2.98
CA VAL A 6 -23.46 -42.14 -3.25
C VAL A 6 -23.98 -41.38 -2.03
N GLY A 7 -23.79 -41.93 -0.81
CA GLY A 7 -24.17 -41.24 0.43
C GLY A 7 -23.39 -39.93 0.64
N ILE A 8 -22.09 -39.92 0.37
CA ILE A 8 -21.25 -38.71 0.44
C ILE A 8 -21.74 -37.67 -0.58
N ILE A 9 -22.04 -38.07 -1.82
CA ILE A 9 -22.56 -37.14 -2.84
C ILE A 9 -23.86 -36.49 -2.40
N ILE A 10 -24.80 -37.25 -1.82
CA ILE A 10 -26.08 -36.70 -1.35
C ILE A 10 -25.88 -35.71 -0.20
N ILE A 11 -25.01 -36.02 0.76
CA ILE A 11 -24.71 -35.14 1.89
C ILE A 11 -24.01 -33.85 1.43
N VAL A 12 -22.99 -33.99 0.57
CA VAL A 12 -22.28 -32.83 -0.02
C VAL A 12 -23.25 -31.96 -0.82
N ASN A 13 -24.14 -32.57 -1.60
CA ASN A 13 -25.13 -31.84 -2.38
C ASN A 13 -26.16 -31.14 -1.47
N ALA A 14 -26.64 -31.78 -0.41
CA ALA A 14 -27.56 -31.19 0.56
C ALA A 14 -26.94 -30.04 1.37
N ILE A 15 -25.65 -30.13 1.72
CA ILE A 15 -24.89 -29.03 2.35
C ILE A 15 -24.70 -27.89 1.34
N SER A 16 -24.36 -28.21 0.09
CA SER A 16 -24.16 -27.24 -0.99
C SER A 16 -25.43 -26.43 -1.31
N PHE A 17 -26.62 -27.03 -1.21
CA PHE A 17 -27.89 -26.34 -1.45
C PHE A 17 -28.24 -25.28 -0.39
N ASN A 18 -27.78 -25.44 0.85
CA ASN A 18 -28.14 -24.56 1.97
C ASN A 18 -27.00 -23.65 2.46
N TYR A 19 -25.76 -23.94 2.07
CA TYR A 19 -24.58 -23.13 2.40
C TYR A 19 -23.84 -22.73 1.12
N TYR A 20 -24.26 -21.64 0.49
CA TYR A 20 -23.51 -20.98 -0.58
C TYR A 20 -22.35 -20.17 0.03
N GLY A 21 -21.31 -20.86 0.48
CA GLY A 21 -20.02 -20.21 0.76
C GLY A 21 -19.19 -20.21 -0.52
N ARG A 22 -19.00 -19.04 -1.14
CA ARG A 22 -18.00 -18.89 -2.22
C ARG A 22 -16.63 -18.75 -1.56
N TYR A 23 -15.78 -19.76 -1.78
CA TYR A 23 -14.38 -19.71 -1.41
C TYR A 23 -13.59 -19.47 -2.69
N ASP A 24 -12.91 -18.33 -2.76
CA ASP A 24 -12.00 -18.05 -3.86
C ASP A 24 -10.76 -18.96 -3.71
N VAL A 25 -10.58 -19.85 -4.68
CA VAL A 25 -9.46 -20.80 -4.73
C VAL A 25 -8.39 -20.32 -5.73
N THR A 26 -8.51 -19.09 -6.24
CA THR A 26 -7.48 -18.49 -7.09
C THR A 26 -6.28 -18.10 -6.25
N GLU A 27 -5.08 -18.30 -6.82
CA GLU A 27 -3.79 -18.01 -6.17
C GLU A 27 -3.65 -16.54 -5.74
N LEU A 28 -4.44 -15.65 -6.33
CA LEU A 28 -4.40 -14.20 -6.14
C LEU A 28 -5.67 -13.62 -5.47
N ALA A 29 -6.60 -14.47 -5.01
CA ALA A 29 -7.87 -14.05 -4.40
C ALA A 29 -8.62 -12.94 -5.21
N GLN A 30 -8.57 -13.01 -6.54
CA GLN A 30 -9.00 -11.94 -7.46
C GLN A 30 -10.50 -11.62 -7.41
N PHE A 31 -11.29 -12.44 -6.73
CA PHE A 31 -12.73 -12.25 -6.55
C PHE A 31 -13.10 -12.03 -5.08
N THR A 32 -12.12 -11.74 -4.22
CA THR A 32 -12.33 -11.50 -2.79
C THR A 32 -12.15 -10.01 -2.50
N LEU A 33 -13.19 -9.38 -1.94
CA LEU A 33 -13.10 -7.98 -1.53
C LEU A 33 -11.98 -7.77 -0.51
N THR A 34 -11.36 -6.60 -0.55
CA THR A 34 -10.43 -6.15 0.48
C THR A 34 -11.10 -6.12 1.85
N SER A 35 -10.29 -6.22 2.90
CA SER A 35 -10.82 -6.25 4.27
C SER A 35 -11.49 -4.93 4.64
N GLN A 36 -10.98 -3.84 4.10
CA GLN A 36 -11.40 -2.47 4.32
C GLN A 36 -12.74 -2.22 3.63
N THR A 37 -12.91 -2.66 2.36
CA THR A 37 -14.21 -2.66 1.70
C THR A 37 -15.24 -3.45 2.52
N LYS A 38 -14.91 -4.67 2.98
CA LYS A 38 -15.83 -5.48 3.81
C LYS A 38 -16.23 -4.78 5.10
N ASN A 39 -15.27 -4.23 5.82
CA ASN A 39 -15.51 -3.52 7.08
C ASN A 39 -16.38 -2.27 6.86
N TYR A 40 -16.12 -1.54 5.78
CA TYR A 40 -16.91 -0.36 5.41
C TYR A 40 -18.36 -0.73 5.07
N LEU A 41 -18.57 -1.74 4.22
CA LEU A 41 -19.90 -2.21 3.84
C LEU A 41 -20.70 -2.72 5.06
N ALA A 42 -20.04 -3.44 5.97
CA ALA A 42 -20.68 -3.92 7.19
C ALA A 42 -21.13 -2.78 8.13
N GLY A 43 -20.43 -1.64 8.10
CA GLY A 43 -20.75 -0.42 8.85
C GLY A 43 -21.63 0.58 8.10
N LEU A 44 -22.09 0.26 6.89
CA LEU A 44 -22.85 1.18 6.04
C LEU A 44 -24.22 1.53 6.67
N GLU A 45 -24.43 2.79 7.01
CA GLU A 45 -25.69 3.26 7.62
C GLU A 45 -26.69 3.77 6.59
N ILE A 46 -26.20 4.55 5.62
CA ILE A 46 -26.99 5.21 4.59
C ILE A 46 -27.27 4.21 3.45
N PRO A 47 -28.54 3.96 3.08
CA PRO A 47 -28.88 3.13 1.94
C PRO A 47 -28.33 3.69 0.62
N VAL A 48 -27.75 2.83 -0.20
CA VAL A 48 -27.22 3.17 -1.52
C VAL A 48 -27.86 2.31 -2.59
N THR A 49 -28.27 2.93 -3.70
CA THR A 49 -28.73 2.23 -4.89
C THR A 49 -27.66 2.28 -5.97
N ALA A 50 -27.15 1.12 -6.39
CA ALA A 50 -26.33 0.96 -7.57
C ALA A 50 -27.23 0.68 -8.79
N ILE A 51 -27.25 1.60 -9.75
CA ILE A 51 -28.01 1.55 -10.99
C ILE A 51 -27.05 1.23 -12.13
N CYS A 52 -27.13 0.01 -12.63
CA CYS A 52 -26.28 -0.55 -13.68
C CYS A 52 -26.89 -0.33 -15.06
N PHE A 53 -26.27 0.53 -15.88
CA PHE A 53 -26.70 0.84 -17.25
C PHE A 53 -26.01 -0.10 -18.24
N PHE A 54 -26.48 -1.35 -18.30
CA PHE A 54 -25.84 -2.44 -19.04
C PHE A 54 -26.67 -2.82 -20.27
N THR A 55 -26.01 -2.96 -21.41
CA THR A 55 -26.63 -3.50 -22.62
C THR A 55 -26.36 -5.01 -22.72
N PRO A 56 -27.23 -5.79 -23.39
CA PRO A 56 -27.01 -7.22 -23.62
C PRO A 56 -25.74 -7.53 -24.43
N ASN A 57 -25.21 -6.54 -25.17
CA ASN A 57 -24.04 -6.67 -26.02
C ASN A 57 -22.76 -6.26 -25.27
N ASP A 58 -22.36 -7.08 -24.30
CA ASP A 58 -21.17 -6.88 -23.45
C ASP A 58 -19.96 -7.68 -23.98
N SER A 59 -19.36 -7.22 -25.08
CA SER A 59 -18.24 -7.91 -25.74
C SER A 59 -17.01 -8.14 -24.84
N TYR A 60 -16.84 -7.32 -23.80
CA TYR A 60 -15.69 -7.35 -22.89
C TYR A 60 -16.03 -7.91 -21.49
N GLY A 61 -17.29 -8.29 -21.24
CA GLY A 61 -17.71 -8.86 -19.97
C GLY A 61 -17.74 -7.86 -18.80
N ILE A 62 -17.71 -6.54 -19.06
CA ILE A 62 -17.63 -5.49 -18.04
C ILE A 62 -18.89 -5.48 -17.18
N GLY A 63 -20.07 -5.56 -17.79
CA GLY A 63 -21.34 -5.60 -17.07
C GLY A 63 -21.51 -6.87 -16.25
N THR A 64 -21.01 -8.00 -16.77
CA THR A 64 -21.00 -9.28 -16.04
C THR A 64 -20.08 -9.23 -14.83
N TYR A 65 -18.88 -8.67 -14.99
CA TYR A 65 -17.92 -8.47 -13.91
C TYR A 65 -18.47 -7.52 -12.83
N ALA A 66 -18.97 -6.35 -13.23
CA ALA A 66 -19.59 -5.38 -12.33
C ALA A 66 -20.77 -5.98 -11.55
N SER A 67 -21.65 -6.73 -12.23
CA SER A 67 -22.78 -7.41 -11.57
C SER A 67 -22.29 -8.42 -10.52
N SER A 68 -21.28 -9.23 -10.87
CA SER A 68 -20.72 -10.23 -9.96
C SER A 68 -20.08 -9.59 -8.72
N LEU A 69 -19.40 -8.46 -8.91
CA LEU A 69 -18.79 -7.71 -7.82
C LEU A 69 -19.85 -7.08 -6.91
N LEU A 70 -20.87 -6.43 -7.47
CA LEU A 70 -21.97 -5.85 -6.69
C LEU A 70 -22.80 -6.92 -5.96
N GLU A 71 -22.95 -8.12 -6.52
CA GLU A 71 -23.52 -9.26 -5.81
C GLU A 71 -22.68 -9.66 -4.59
N GLU A 72 -21.35 -9.62 -4.69
CA GLU A 72 -20.47 -9.89 -3.55
C GLU A 72 -20.60 -8.79 -2.48
N TYR A 73 -20.74 -7.52 -2.88
CA TYR A 73 -20.94 -6.42 -1.92
C TYR A 73 -22.21 -6.62 -1.08
N LYS A 74 -23.29 -7.09 -1.69
CA LYS A 74 -24.56 -7.39 -1.00
C LYS A 74 -24.43 -8.48 0.07
N ASN A 75 -23.42 -9.34 -0.01
CA ASN A 75 -23.18 -10.35 1.03
C ASN A 75 -22.70 -9.72 2.36
N TYR A 76 -22.22 -8.47 2.34
CA TYR A 76 -21.71 -7.77 3.51
C TYR A 76 -22.63 -6.64 3.99
N THR A 77 -23.69 -6.28 3.25
CA THR A 77 -24.62 -5.23 3.65
C THR A 77 -26.02 -5.40 3.07
N ASP A 78 -27.03 -5.17 3.91
CA ASP A 78 -28.44 -5.10 3.49
C ASP A 78 -28.83 -3.71 2.95
N LYS A 79 -27.92 -2.73 3.01
CA LYS A 79 -28.17 -1.33 2.64
C LYS A 79 -27.85 -1.02 1.18
N LEU A 80 -27.30 -1.98 0.44
CA LEU A 80 -27.00 -1.85 -0.98
C LEU A 80 -28.10 -2.49 -1.83
N THR A 81 -28.77 -1.68 -2.64
CA THR A 81 -29.73 -2.14 -3.64
C THR A 81 -29.12 -2.06 -5.03
N VAL A 82 -29.17 -3.14 -5.80
CA VAL A 82 -28.65 -3.18 -7.19
C VAL A 82 -29.82 -3.25 -8.15
N LYS A 83 -29.85 -2.35 -9.14
CA LYS A 83 -30.85 -2.29 -10.21
C LYS A 83 -30.14 -2.30 -11.55
N THR A 84 -30.60 -3.12 -12.49
CA THR A 84 -30.06 -3.15 -13.85
C THR A 84 -31.08 -2.56 -14.81
N ILE A 85 -30.65 -1.62 -15.65
CA ILE A 85 -31.48 -0.93 -16.64
C ILE A 85 -30.77 -1.04 -17.99
N ASP A 86 -31.51 -1.50 -19.00
CA ASP A 86 -31.05 -1.44 -20.38
C ASP A 86 -31.24 -0.01 -20.91
N PRO A 87 -30.16 0.72 -21.24
CA PRO A 87 -30.25 2.11 -21.73
C PRO A 87 -30.98 2.22 -23.07
N ASP A 88 -31.00 1.17 -23.88
CA ASP A 88 -31.66 1.16 -25.19
C ASP A 88 -33.19 0.95 -25.02
N GLU A 89 -33.60 0.22 -23.99
CA GLU A 89 -35.02 0.00 -23.65
C GLU A 89 -35.62 1.16 -22.83
N TYR A 90 -34.81 1.78 -21.96
CA TYR A 90 -35.23 2.89 -21.08
C TYR A 90 -34.36 4.16 -21.27
N PRO A 91 -34.42 4.82 -22.45
CA PRO A 91 -33.56 5.96 -22.77
C PRO A 91 -33.82 7.20 -21.90
N ASP A 92 -35.02 7.34 -21.34
CA ASP A 92 -35.36 8.47 -20.47
C ASP A 92 -34.64 8.38 -19.11
N GLU A 93 -34.44 7.16 -18.57
CA GLU A 93 -33.66 6.94 -17.35
C GLU A 93 -32.17 7.18 -17.58
N ALA A 94 -31.63 6.71 -18.70
CA ALA A 94 -30.23 6.98 -19.08
C ALA A 94 -29.96 8.49 -19.22
N LYS A 95 -30.91 9.25 -19.80
CA LYS A 95 -30.80 10.72 -19.89
C LYS A 95 -30.86 11.40 -18.54
N LYS A 96 -31.70 10.92 -17.60
CA LYS A 96 -31.80 11.48 -16.24
C LYS A 96 -30.44 11.48 -15.53
N TYR A 97 -29.68 10.40 -15.68
CA TYR A 97 -28.35 10.26 -15.07
C TYR A 97 -27.19 10.69 -15.98
N SER A 98 -27.49 11.36 -17.10
CA SER A 98 -26.51 11.84 -18.08
C SER A 98 -25.56 10.76 -18.58
N ILE A 99 -26.06 9.53 -18.77
CA ILE A 99 -25.26 8.39 -19.22
C ILE A 99 -24.86 8.60 -20.69
N SER A 100 -23.55 8.75 -20.90
CA SER A 100 -22.94 8.93 -22.22
C SER A 100 -22.23 7.66 -22.73
N GLN A 101 -21.87 6.74 -21.83
CA GLN A 101 -21.18 5.49 -22.11
C GLN A 101 -21.99 4.31 -21.59
N TYR A 102 -22.08 3.25 -22.39
CA TYR A 102 -22.62 1.97 -21.95
C TYR A 102 -21.73 1.33 -20.89
N GLN A 103 -22.27 0.36 -20.15
CA GLN A 103 -21.57 -0.32 -19.05
C GLN A 103 -21.18 0.60 -17.88
N THR A 104 -21.86 1.74 -17.71
CA THR A 104 -21.69 2.65 -16.58
C THR A 104 -22.51 2.18 -15.38
N VAL A 105 -21.98 2.32 -14.16
CA VAL A 105 -22.71 2.10 -12.91
C VAL A 105 -22.88 3.42 -12.17
N VAL A 106 -24.10 3.75 -11.75
CA VAL A 106 -24.40 4.94 -10.97
C VAL A 106 -24.74 4.55 -9.53
N PHE A 107 -24.06 5.14 -8.57
CA PHE A 107 -24.40 5.03 -7.15
C PHE A 107 -25.22 6.26 -6.75
N GLU A 108 -26.36 6.03 -6.10
CA GLU A 108 -27.28 7.07 -5.64
C GLU A 108 -27.64 6.84 -4.17
N SER A 109 -27.64 7.91 -3.40
CA SER A 109 -28.12 7.95 -2.02
C SER A 109 -28.94 9.23 -1.79
N GLU A 110 -29.36 9.47 -0.54
CA GLU A 110 -29.97 10.74 -0.16
C GLU A 110 -29.00 11.94 -0.16
N LEU A 111 -27.68 11.70 -0.10
CA LEU A 111 -26.66 12.75 -0.05
C LEU A 111 -26.10 13.11 -1.43
N GLY A 112 -26.20 12.23 -2.42
CA GLY A 112 -25.65 12.51 -3.74
C GLY A 112 -25.72 11.37 -4.74
N VAL A 113 -25.16 11.63 -5.92
CA VAL A 113 -25.10 10.70 -7.04
C VAL A 113 -23.68 10.70 -7.60
N ARG A 114 -23.13 9.51 -7.85
CA ARG A 114 -21.81 9.33 -8.47
C ARG A 114 -21.87 8.28 -9.58
N SER A 115 -21.37 8.61 -10.76
CA SER A 115 -21.21 7.66 -11.88
C SER A 115 -19.80 7.09 -11.93
N VAL A 116 -19.70 5.79 -12.18
CA VAL A 116 -18.47 5.05 -12.44
C VAL A 116 -18.49 4.56 -13.89
N PRO A 117 -17.64 5.12 -14.78
CA PRO A 117 -17.62 4.77 -16.19
C PRO A 117 -16.90 3.43 -16.43
N PRO A 118 -17.09 2.80 -17.62
CA PRO A 118 -16.60 1.45 -17.89
C PRO A 118 -15.07 1.30 -17.80
N GLU A 119 -14.30 2.35 -18.09
CA GLU A 119 -12.85 2.35 -17.95
C GLU A 119 -12.39 2.03 -16.51
N ASN A 120 -12.98 2.67 -15.50
CA ASN A 120 -12.64 2.42 -14.10
C ASN A 120 -13.12 1.03 -13.63
N ILE A 121 -14.24 0.54 -14.18
CA ILE A 121 -14.71 -0.81 -13.88
C ILE A 121 -13.74 -1.85 -14.43
N TYR A 122 -13.22 -1.64 -15.63
CA TYR A 122 -12.27 -2.56 -16.24
C TYR A 122 -10.92 -2.59 -15.50
N THR A 123 -10.45 -1.45 -14.99
CA THR A 123 -9.13 -1.34 -14.36
C THR A 123 -9.13 -1.56 -12.85
N GLU A 124 -10.15 -1.08 -12.14
CA GLU A 124 -10.14 -0.93 -10.67
C GLU A 124 -11.55 -0.99 -10.06
N ALA A 125 -12.41 -1.90 -10.53
CA ALA A 125 -13.83 -1.92 -10.16
C ALA A 125 -14.11 -1.85 -8.65
N GLU A 126 -13.39 -2.62 -7.82
CA GLU A 126 -13.60 -2.59 -6.37
C GLU A 126 -13.36 -1.18 -5.81
N HIS A 127 -12.22 -0.58 -6.15
CA HIS A 127 -11.85 0.75 -5.70
C HIS A 127 -12.83 1.81 -6.19
N ALA A 128 -13.22 1.73 -7.46
CA ALA A 128 -14.16 2.67 -8.06
C ALA A 128 -15.56 2.57 -7.43
N PHE A 129 -16.04 1.35 -7.14
CA PHE A 129 -17.35 1.13 -6.51
C PHE A 129 -17.33 1.53 -5.05
N THR A 130 -16.33 1.11 -4.28
CA THR A 130 -16.21 1.49 -2.86
C THR A 130 -16.02 2.99 -2.70
N GLY A 131 -15.17 3.61 -3.53
CA GLY A 131 -15.00 5.07 -3.59
C GLY A 131 -16.29 5.82 -3.92
N ALA A 132 -17.08 5.32 -4.89
CA ALA A 132 -18.37 5.90 -5.21
C ALA A 132 -19.37 5.77 -4.05
N ILE A 133 -19.42 4.62 -3.36
CA ILE A 133 -20.26 4.42 -2.17
C ILE A 133 -19.84 5.40 -1.08
N LEU A 134 -18.54 5.53 -0.78
CA LEU A 134 -18.00 6.49 0.20
C LEU A 134 -18.47 7.92 -0.12
N GLU A 135 -18.29 8.37 -1.36
CA GLU A 135 -18.64 9.72 -1.81
C GLU A 135 -20.15 10.00 -1.66
N VAL A 136 -21.00 9.07 -2.11
CA VAL A 136 -22.47 9.23 -1.96
C VAL A 136 -22.93 9.00 -0.53
N THR A 137 -22.12 8.50 0.38
CA THR A 137 -22.47 8.37 1.81
C THR A 137 -21.85 9.45 2.67
N GLY A 138 -21.27 10.49 2.04
CA GLY A 138 -20.73 11.66 2.72
C GLY A 138 -19.35 11.43 3.34
N VAL A 139 -18.71 10.31 3.05
CA VAL A 139 -17.35 10.02 3.51
C VAL A 139 -16.37 10.53 2.46
N VAL A 140 -15.54 11.50 2.84
CA VAL A 140 -14.51 12.05 1.96
C VAL A 140 -13.31 11.11 1.95
N GLN A 141 -13.03 10.56 0.77
CA GLN A 141 -11.84 9.75 0.55
C GLN A 141 -10.60 10.65 0.52
N LYS A 142 -9.61 10.37 1.36
CA LYS A 142 -8.36 11.15 1.41
C LYS A 142 -7.52 10.89 0.17
N THR A 143 -7.00 11.96 -0.45
CA THR A 143 -6.14 11.86 -1.64
C THR A 143 -4.67 11.95 -1.26
N VAL A 144 -3.89 10.98 -1.69
CA VAL A 144 -2.43 10.93 -1.59
C VAL A 144 -1.83 11.27 -2.95
N TYR A 145 -0.91 12.23 -2.98
CA TYR A 145 -0.25 12.65 -4.21
C TYR A 145 1.21 12.23 -4.20
N PHE A 146 1.65 11.52 -5.24
CA PHE A 146 3.07 11.26 -5.51
C PHE A 146 3.61 12.36 -6.40
N LEU A 147 4.66 13.04 -5.94
CA LEU A 147 5.35 14.04 -6.75
C LEU A 147 6.05 13.39 -7.95
N THR A 148 6.00 14.08 -9.08
CA THR A 148 6.65 13.67 -10.33
C THR A 148 7.28 14.88 -11.01
N GLY A 149 8.35 14.65 -11.76
CA GLY A 149 9.02 15.68 -12.58
C GLY A 149 10.53 15.75 -12.37
N HIS A 150 11.04 15.08 -11.33
CA HIS A 150 12.42 15.16 -10.87
C HIS A 150 13.14 13.81 -10.91
N GLY A 151 12.66 12.90 -11.75
CA GLY A 151 13.22 11.55 -11.91
C GLY A 151 12.74 10.54 -10.88
N GLU A 152 11.67 10.84 -10.16
CA GLU A 152 10.98 9.91 -9.27
C GLU A 152 10.40 8.73 -10.04
N ALA A 153 10.21 7.62 -9.34
CA ALA A 153 9.64 6.44 -9.96
C ALA A 153 8.12 6.52 -10.07
N ALA A 154 7.57 5.97 -11.16
CA ALA A 154 6.14 6.08 -11.45
C ALA A 154 5.26 5.19 -10.55
N ILE A 155 4.10 5.71 -10.17
CA ILE A 155 3.07 4.99 -9.37
C ILE A 155 2.51 3.75 -10.07
N THR A 156 2.50 3.71 -11.41
CA THR A 156 2.04 2.55 -12.20
C THR A 156 3.15 1.55 -12.54
N GLY A 157 4.40 1.90 -12.22
CA GLY A 157 5.57 1.08 -12.50
C GLY A 157 6.18 0.60 -11.19
N GLU A 158 7.26 1.24 -10.76
CA GLU A 158 8.05 0.83 -9.60
C GLU A 158 7.31 0.95 -8.27
N TYR A 159 6.28 1.79 -8.15
CA TYR A 159 5.46 1.93 -6.94
C TYR A 159 4.05 1.32 -7.08
N ALA A 160 3.83 0.41 -8.02
CA ALA A 160 2.52 -0.19 -8.27
C ALA A 160 1.94 -0.89 -7.03
N TYR A 161 2.75 -1.65 -6.27
CA TYR A 161 2.28 -2.33 -5.06
C TYR A 161 1.98 -1.37 -3.91
N ALA A 162 2.77 -0.30 -3.77
CA ALA A 162 2.50 0.77 -2.79
C ALA A 162 1.18 1.49 -3.11
N THR A 163 0.97 1.83 -4.39
CA THR A 163 -0.26 2.45 -4.89
C THR A 163 -1.47 1.55 -4.65
N GLN A 164 -1.38 0.27 -5.02
CA GLN A 164 -2.45 -0.70 -4.78
C GLN A 164 -2.77 -0.83 -3.29
N THR A 165 -1.74 -0.89 -2.44
CA THR A 165 -1.94 -1.00 -0.98
C THR A 165 -2.67 0.22 -0.42
N LEU A 166 -2.38 1.43 -0.90
CA LEU A 166 -3.12 2.63 -0.51
C LEU A 166 -4.57 2.59 -0.99
N MET A 167 -4.82 2.17 -2.23
CA MET A 167 -6.18 2.02 -2.76
C MET A 167 -6.98 0.96 -1.98
N ASP A 168 -6.36 -0.18 -1.65
CA ASP A 168 -6.93 -1.22 -0.79
C ASP A 168 -7.26 -0.71 0.63
N ASN A 169 -6.61 0.37 1.05
CA ASN A 169 -6.88 1.08 2.31
C ASN A 169 -7.76 2.33 2.13
N LEU A 170 -8.52 2.38 1.04
CA LEU A 170 -9.50 3.42 0.75
C LEU A 170 -8.88 4.81 0.56
N TYR A 171 -7.64 4.93 0.10
CA TYR A 171 -7.07 6.20 -0.37
C TYR A 171 -7.29 6.40 -1.87
N LYS A 172 -7.43 7.65 -2.31
CA LYS A 172 -7.22 8.02 -3.73
C LYS A 172 -5.74 8.28 -3.93
N VAL A 173 -5.15 7.75 -5.01
CA VAL A 173 -3.72 7.94 -5.30
C VAL A 173 -3.56 8.57 -6.66
N ASN A 174 -2.90 9.72 -6.71
CA ASN A 174 -2.67 10.49 -7.93
C ASN A 174 -1.18 10.88 -8.05
N SER A 175 -0.71 11.13 -9.27
CA SER A 175 0.57 11.82 -9.50
C SER A 175 0.36 13.34 -9.53
N LEU A 176 1.32 14.09 -9.00
CA LEU A 176 1.34 15.56 -9.04
C LEU A 176 2.58 16.04 -9.78
N ASP A 177 2.39 16.87 -10.79
CA ASP A 177 3.46 17.65 -11.45
C ASP A 177 3.25 19.13 -11.10
N LEU A 178 4.16 19.68 -10.30
CA LEU A 178 4.08 21.06 -9.82
C LEU A 178 4.30 22.10 -10.91
N MET A 179 4.90 21.73 -12.05
CA MET A 179 5.03 22.63 -13.20
C MET A 179 3.72 22.76 -13.98
N VAL A 180 2.89 21.72 -13.94
CA VAL A 180 1.58 21.70 -14.60
C VAL A 180 0.53 22.35 -13.69
N GLU A 181 0.38 21.86 -12.47
CA GLU A 181 -0.70 22.29 -11.55
C GLU A 181 -0.39 23.62 -10.84
N GLN A 182 0.90 23.96 -10.67
CA GLN A 182 1.39 25.18 -10.01
C GLN A 182 0.92 25.40 -8.57
N ALA A 183 0.32 24.39 -7.95
CA ALA A 183 -0.06 24.33 -6.55
C ALA A 183 -0.19 22.86 -6.12
N VAL A 184 -0.13 22.60 -4.81
CA VAL A 184 -0.62 21.34 -4.26
C VAL A 184 -2.14 21.45 -4.13
N PRO A 185 -2.94 20.50 -4.66
CA PRO A 185 -4.39 20.53 -4.56
C PRO A 185 -4.90 20.59 -3.12
N ASP A 186 -6.01 21.31 -2.89
CA ASP A 186 -6.60 21.47 -1.55
C ASP A 186 -7.09 20.14 -0.93
N ASP A 187 -7.35 19.11 -1.74
CA ASP A 187 -7.75 17.77 -1.30
C ASP A 187 -6.56 16.84 -0.99
N CYS A 188 -5.33 17.35 -1.12
CA CYS A 188 -4.11 16.60 -0.81
C CYS A 188 -3.97 16.37 0.70
N ALA A 189 -4.30 15.15 1.12
CA ALA A 189 -4.12 14.72 2.50
C ALA A 189 -2.64 14.46 2.81
N VAL A 190 -1.89 13.86 1.88
CA VAL A 190 -0.45 13.64 2.00
C VAL A 190 0.25 13.83 0.66
N LEU A 191 1.32 14.61 0.67
CA LEU A 191 2.27 14.70 -0.45
C LEU A 191 3.45 13.74 -0.22
N ILE A 192 3.66 12.80 -1.13
CA ILE A 192 4.78 11.85 -1.12
C ILE A 192 5.83 12.31 -2.13
N VAL A 193 7.05 12.54 -1.65
CA VAL A 193 8.23 12.82 -2.47
C VAL A 193 9.16 11.63 -2.40
N ALA A 194 9.23 10.88 -3.49
CA ALA A 194 9.84 9.56 -3.53
C ALA A 194 11.14 9.55 -4.35
N GLY A 195 12.28 9.79 -3.69
CA GLY A 195 13.61 9.69 -4.27
C GLY A 195 13.86 10.67 -5.43
N PRO A 196 13.69 11.99 -5.26
CA PRO A 196 13.94 12.95 -6.32
C PRO A 196 15.41 12.92 -6.74
N ARG A 197 15.67 12.75 -8.04
CA ARG A 197 17.02 12.63 -8.63
C ARG A 197 17.55 13.94 -9.18
N THR A 198 16.70 14.95 -9.33
CA THR A 198 17.07 16.29 -9.77
C THR A 198 16.59 17.36 -8.80
N SER A 199 17.26 18.51 -8.83
CA SER A 199 16.89 19.71 -8.08
C SER A 199 15.49 20.24 -8.42
N PHE A 200 14.82 20.76 -7.39
CA PHE A 200 13.58 21.52 -7.54
C PHE A 200 13.88 22.94 -8.02
N THR A 201 12.99 23.51 -8.81
CA THR A 201 13.04 24.92 -9.17
C THR A 201 12.63 25.81 -8.00
N ALA A 202 12.99 27.10 -8.05
CA ALA A 202 12.58 28.07 -7.03
C ALA A 202 11.04 28.20 -6.89
N LEU A 203 10.29 27.94 -7.97
CA LEU A 203 8.83 27.93 -7.94
C LEU A 203 8.30 26.74 -7.16
N GLU A 204 8.82 25.53 -7.41
CA GLU A 204 8.41 24.29 -6.73
C GLU A 204 8.74 24.34 -5.25
N ASN A 205 9.95 24.77 -4.89
CA ASN A 205 10.34 24.95 -3.50
C ASN A 205 9.41 25.91 -2.77
N ARG A 206 8.96 26.99 -3.43
CA ARG A 206 7.96 27.89 -2.84
C ARG A 206 6.61 27.19 -2.65
N ILE A 207 6.13 26.44 -3.65
CA ILE A 207 4.85 25.71 -3.54
C ILE A 207 4.89 24.69 -2.40
N ILE A 208 5.99 23.93 -2.27
CA ILE A 208 6.16 22.94 -1.20
C ILE A 208 6.20 23.63 0.17
N ARG A 209 6.92 24.75 0.30
CA ARG A 209 6.92 25.55 1.55
C ARG A 209 5.54 26.08 1.87
N ASP A 210 4.81 26.60 0.88
CA ASP A 210 3.45 27.11 1.09
C ASP A 210 2.49 25.98 1.52
N TYR A 211 2.63 24.78 0.96
CA TYR A 211 1.88 23.60 1.39
C TYR A 211 2.14 23.25 2.86
N LEU A 212 3.42 23.16 3.25
CA LEU A 212 3.80 22.88 4.64
C LEU A 212 3.33 23.98 5.60
N ASN A 213 3.50 25.26 5.24
CA ASN A 213 3.02 26.40 6.05
C ASN A 213 1.48 26.44 6.20
N ASN A 214 0.74 25.73 5.35
CA ASN A 214 -0.71 25.58 5.43
C ASN A 214 -1.11 24.25 6.11
N ASN A 215 -0.30 23.74 7.04
CA ASN A 215 -0.52 22.50 7.79
C ASN A 215 -0.51 21.24 6.92
N GLY A 216 0.23 21.26 5.82
CA GLY A 216 0.40 20.11 4.94
C GLY A 216 1.10 18.93 5.63
N SER A 217 0.76 17.72 5.20
CA SER A 217 1.40 16.49 5.65
C SER A 217 2.24 15.89 4.53
N MET A 218 3.51 15.58 4.81
CA MET A 218 4.45 15.16 3.76
C MET A 218 5.22 13.90 4.15
N LEU A 219 5.37 12.96 3.21
CA LEU A 219 6.30 11.84 3.31
C LEU A 219 7.45 12.09 2.35
N VAL A 220 8.65 12.27 2.88
CA VAL A 220 9.86 12.47 2.09
C VAL A 220 10.72 11.22 2.19
N MET A 221 11.03 10.62 1.05
CA MET A 221 11.89 9.44 0.97
C MET A 221 13.11 9.81 0.13
N ILE A 222 14.31 9.68 0.71
CA ILE A 222 15.55 10.21 0.13
C ILE A 222 16.55 9.07 -0.01
N ASN A 223 17.16 8.99 -1.20
CA ASN A 223 18.26 8.06 -1.47
C ASN A 223 19.61 8.80 -1.37
N PRO A 224 20.75 8.07 -1.32
CA PRO A 224 22.07 8.67 -1.50
C PRO A 224 22.14 9.48 -2.80
N GLU A 225 23.08 10.44 -2.87
CA GLU A 225 23.22 11.38 -4.01
C GLU A 225 22.01 12.33 -4.20
N PHE A 226 21.35 12.69 -3.10
CA PHE A 226 20.22 13.63 -3.09
C PHE A 226 20.61 15.05 -3.51
N SER A 227 19.60 15.84 -3.91
CA SER A 227 19.79 17.23 -4.33
C SER A 227 20.02 18.18 -3.15
N GLU A 228 20.85 19.20 -3.34
CA GLU A 228 21.11 20.24 -2.31
C GLU A 228 19.87 21.07 -1.98
N ASP A 229 18.91 21.16 -2.91
CA ASP A 229 17.64 21.84 -2.63
C ASP A 229 16.80 21.07 -1.62
N MET A 230 16.80 19.73 -1.69
CA MET A 230 16.15 18.89 -0.67
C MET A 230 16.84 19.03 0.68
N ARG A 231 18.19 19.09 0.71
CA ARG A 231 18.93 19.40 1.94
C ARG A 231 18.47 20.73 2.53
N THR A 232 18.36 21.76 1.70
CA THR A 232 17.96 23.10 2.14
C THR A 232 16.55 23.10 2.71
N LEU A 233 15.61 22.41 2.08
CA LEU A 233 14.24 22.26 2.58
C LEU A 233 14.21 21.55 3.94
N LEU A 234 14.94 20.45 4.10
CA LEU A 234 14.99 19.71 5.37
C LEU A 234 15.73 20.48 6.48
N ALA A 235 16.75 21.26 6.13
CA ALA A 235 17.46 22.10 7.08
C ALA A 235 16.58 23.21 7.69
N GLU A 236 15.56 23.70 6.96
CA GLU A 236 14.53 24.59 7.51
C GLU A 236 13.70 23.92 8.62
N TRP A 237 13.58 22.59 8.55
CA TRP A 237 12.97 21.73 9.56
C TRP A 237 13.99 21.17 10.56
N TYR A 238 15.19 21.73 10.61
CA TYR A 238 16.30 21.35 11.50
C TYR A 238 16.81 19.93 11.29
N LEU A 239 16.47 19.29 10.17
CA LEU A 239 16.93 17.96 9.83
C LEU A 239 18.08 18.04 8.82
N ASP A 240 19.24 17.50 9.18
CA ASP A 240 20.35 17.32 8.25
C ASP A 240 20.39 15.87 7.73
N VAL A 241 20.90 15.70 6.52
CA VAL A 241 21.05 14.39 5.86
C VAL A 241 22.54 14.12 5.69
N GLU A 242 23.05 13.03 6.26
CA GLU A 242 24.48 12.71 6.16
C GLU A 242 24.84 12.28 4.72
N ASP A 243 26.01 12.73 4.25
CA ASP A 243 26.55 12.30 2.97
C ASP A 243 27.12 10.88 3.05
N GLY A 244 26.50 9.96 2.31
CA GLY A 244 26.97 8.59 2.15
C GLY A 244 25.89 7.55 2.39
N THR A 245 26.30 6.28 2.40
CA THR A 245 25.41 5.13 2.58
C THR A 245 25.58 4.54 3.98
N VAL A 246 24.47 4.24 4.63
CA VAL A 246 24.42 3.57 5.94
C VAL A 246 24.88 2.13 5.80
N ILE A 247 25.90 1.76 6.56
CA ILE A 247 26.39 0.39 6.65
C ILE A 247 26.12 -0.15 8.06
N ASP A 248 25.30 -1.20 8.16
CA ASP A 248 24.96 -1.88 9.41
C ASP A 248 25.33 -3.38 9.35
N PRO A 249 26.42 -3.79 10.02
CA PRO A 249 26.82 -5.20 10.12
C PRO A 249 25.79 -6.11 10.82
N SER A 250 24.80 -5.55 11.51
CA SER A 250 23.77 -6.32 12.20
C SER A 250 22.71 -6.89 11.26
N ALA A 251 22.71 -6.50 9.98
CA ALA A 251 21.83 -7.05 8.95
C ALA A 251 22.17 -8.53 8.67
N TYR A 252 21.41 -9.45 9.28
CA TYR A 252 21.79 -10.87 9.34
C TYR A 252 21.39 -11.71 8.11
N TRP A 253 20.45 -11.23 7.28
CA TRP A 253 19.99 -11.91 6.07
C TRP A 253 20.09 -11.08 4.80
N SER A 254 20.67 -9.88 4.88
CA SER A 254 20.95 -9.02 3.72
C SER A 254 22.42 -8.59 3.72
N THR A 255 22.81 -7.81 2.71
CA THR A 255 24.10 -7.12 2.66
C THR A 255 24.13 -6.03 3.74
N ILE A 256 25.31 -5.78 4.30
CA ILE A 256 25.52 -4.77 5.34
C ILE A 256 25.15 -3.34 4.92
N SER A 257 25.07 -3.04 3.62
CA SER A 257 24.58 -1.76 3.09
C SER A 257 23.05 -1.63 3.06
N ASN A 258 22.33 -2.67 3.47
CA ASN A 258 20.89 -2.73 3.49
C ASN A 258 20.40 -3.02 4.92
N PRO A 259 20.37 -2.01 5.81
CA PRO A 259 20.00 -2.19 7.20
C PRO A 259 18.62 -2.85 7.37
N ILE A 260 18.52 -3.69 8.40
CA ILE A 260 17.26 -4.29 8.85
C ILE A 260 16.94 -3.71 10.22
N ILE A 261 15.81 -3.02 10.34
CA ILE A 261 15.37 -2.39 11.57
C ILE A 261 14.42 -3.34 12.30
N PRO A 262 14.83 -3.89 13.46
CA PRO A 262 13.98 -4.76 14.26
C PRO A 262 12.96 -3.94 15.07
N ARG A 263 11.96 -4.63 15.62
CA ARG A 263 10.90 -4.05 16.46
C ARG A 263 11.35 -3.10 17.56
N THR A 264 12.46 -3.39 18.22
CA THR A 264 12.95 -2.55 19.31
C THR A 264 13.42 -1.18 18.83
N GLN A 265 13.72 -1.05 17.53
CA GLN A 265 14.28 0.14 16.90
C GLN A 265 13.33 0.82 15.91
N ASN A 266 12.07 0.41 15.94
CA ASN A 266 11.01 0.91 15.08
C ASN A 266 9.82 1.32 15.94
N GLU A 267 9.51 2.62 15.96
CA GLU A 267 8.43 3.17 16.79
C GLU A 267 7.02 2.70 16.35
N PHE A 268 6.86 2.21 15.11
CA PHE A 268 5.63 1.55 14.67
C PHE A 268 5.52 0.08 15.16
N GLY A 269 6.56 -0.44 15.81
CA GLY A 269 6.54 -1.77 16.43
C GLY A 269 6.51 -2.94 15.44
N LEU A 270 6.97 -2.72 14.21
CA LEU A 270 7.09 -3.74 13.16
C LEU A 270 8.25 -4.69 13.43
N THR A 271 8.15 -5.94 12.97
CA THR A 271 9.06 -7.00 13.39
C THR A 271 10.45 -6.79 12.81
N GLU A 272 10.51 -6.62 11.48
CA GLU A 272 11.73 -6.39 10.72
C GLU A 272 11.38 -5.60 9.46
N VAL A 273 11.96 -4.40 9.32
CA VAL A 273 11.80 -3.56 8.13
C VAL A 273 13.15 -3.42 7.45
N TYR A 274 13.16 -3.54 6.14
CA TYR A 274 14.35 -3.67 5.31
C TYR A 274 14.55 -2.44 4.44
N PHE A 275 15.71 -1.78 4.55
CA PHE A 275 16.01 -0.54 3.83
C PHE A 275 17.25 -0.69 2.94
N PRO A 276 17.09 -0.93 1.62
CA PRO A 276 18.22 -0.99 0.69
C PRO A 276 18.91 0.36 0.46
N GLY A 277 20.19 0.49 0.81
CA GLY A 277 20.99 1.67 0.44
C GLY A 277 20.55 2.96 1.14
N ALA A 278 20.30 2.91 2.44
CA ALA A 278 19.77 4.04 3.18
C ALA A 278 20.79 5.18 3.44
N VAL A 279 20.31 6.41 3.65
CA VAL A 279 21.05 7.56 4.20
C VAL A 279 20.69 7.79 5.67
N ALA A 280 21.63 8.37 6.43
CA ALA A 280 21.40 8.74 7.81
C ALA A 280 20.81 10.15 7.92
N LEU A 281 19.94 10.34 8.90
CA LEU A 281 19.28 11.59 9.23
C LEU A 281 19.76 12.07 10.61
N THR A 282 20.11 13.34 10.71
CA THR A 282 20.56 13.97 11.96
C THR A 282 19.63 15.10 12.35
N PRO A 283 18.75 14.90 13.35
CA PRO A 283 17.98 15.99 13.94
C PRO A 283 18.92 16.97 14.66
N ASN A 284 18.77 18.26 14.40
CA ASN A 284 19.47 19.33 15.11
C ASN A 284 18.55 20.05 16.09
N ASP A 285 19.06 20.52 17.22
CA ASP A 285 18.23 21.22 18.21
C ASP A 285 17.66 22.54 17.63
N PRO A 286 16.32 22.70 17.55
CA PRO A 286 15.71 23.93 17.07
C PRO A 286 15.87 25.05 18.10
N PRO A 287 16.11 26.32 17.70
CA PRO A 287 16.44 27.40 18.61
C PRO A 287 15.30 27.86 19.54
N GLU A 288 14.06 27.39 19.37
CA GLU A 288 12.87 27.85 20.12
C GLU A 288 11.78 26.76 20.28
N ASP A 289 12.14 25.47 20.26
CA ASP A 289 11.20 24.32 20.34
C ASP A 289 10.03 24.37 19.34
N LYS A 290 10.14 25.15 18.25
CA LYS A 290 9.09 25.34 17.24
C LYS A 290 8.75 24.08 16.44
N VAL A 291 9.66 23.13 16.40
CA VAL A 291 9.53 21.87 15.66
C VAL A 291 9.91 20.75 16.62
N LEU A 292 9.02 19.79 16.80
CA LEU A 292 9.32 18.56 17.50
C LEU A 292 9.85 17.54 16.49
N MET A 293 11.07 17.05 16.73
CA MET A 293 11.67 15.98 15.93
C MET A 293 11.83 14.72 16.77
N VAL A 294 11.29 13.62 16.26
CA VAL A 294 11.32 12.30 16.89
C VAL A 294 11.94 11.30 15.92
N PRO A 295 13.14 10.78 16.18
CA PRO A 295 13.65 9.62 15.47
C PRO A 295 12.69 8.44 15.65
N ILE A 296 12.17 7.92 14.53
CA ILE A 296 11.17 6.83 14.52
C ILE A 296 11.79 5.50 14.08
N LEU A 297 12.94 5.54 13.41
CA LEU A 297 13.67 4.37 12.91
C LEU A 297 15.16 4.61 13.11
N TYR A 298 15.83 3.68 13.78
CA TYR A 298 17.26 3.79 14.05
C TYR A 298 18.01 2.48 13.88
N THR A 299 19.25 2.57 13.39
CA THR A 299 20.11 1.43 13.12
C THR A 299 20.80 0.90 14.38
N SER A 300 21.58 -0.17 14.24
CA SER A 300 22.37 -0.72 15.33
C SER A 300 23.50 0.21 15.79
N ALA A 301 24.05 -0.05 16.98
CA ALA A 301 25.19 0.70 17.51
C ALA A 301 26.51 0.45 16.73
N LEU A 302 26.54 -0.55 15.84
CA LEU A 302 27.70 -0.91 15.02
C LEU A 302 27.66 -0.25 13.63
N THR A 303 26.71 0.66 13.40
CA THR A 303 26.56 1.35 12.12
C THR A 303 27.62 2.43 11.93
N TRP A 304 28.05 2.60 10.68
CA TRP A 304 28.74 3.80 10.20
C TRP A 304 28.13 4.27 8.88
N VAL A 305 28.51 5.47 8.44
CA VAL A 305 28.13 6.03 7.14
C VAL A 305 29.34 6.00 6.22
N GLU A 306 29.26 5.22 5.15
CA GLU A 306 30.30 5.08 4.13
C GLU A 306 30.16 6.21 3.10
N LYS A 307 31.13 7.14 3.09
CA LYS A 307 31.07 8.35 2.25
C LYS A 307 31.36 8.08 0.78
N ASN A 308 32.16 7.05 0.48
CA ASN A 308 32.55 6.69 -0.90
C ASN A 308 32.05 5.29 -1.23
N TYR A 309 30.75 5.07 -1.06
CA TYR A 309 30.15 3.77 -1.29
C TYR A 309 30.29 3.33 -2.75
N VAL A 310 30.78 2.10 -2.95
CA VAL A 310 30.85 1.44 -4.27
C VAL A 310 30.11 0.12 -4.16
N ALA A 311 29.05 -0.06 -4.96
CA ALA A 311 28.11 -1.17 -4.81
C ALA A 311 28.74 -2.58 -4.91
N ASP A 312 29.82 -2.72 -5.68
CA ASP A 312 30.51 -4.00 -5.89
C ASP A 312 31.68 -4.25 -4.92
N GLU A 313 31.95 -3.31 -4.02
CA GLU A 313 33.02 -3.42 -3.02
C GLU A 313 32.43 -3.67 -1.63
N ASN A 314 33.13 -4.46 -0.80
CA ASN A 314 32.73 -4.64 0.58
C ASN A 314 33.22 -3.45 1.40
N PRO A 315 32.33 -2.58 1.92
CA PRO A 315 32.74 -1.40 2.67
C PRO A 315 33.54 -1.81 3.91
N GLN A 316 34.56 -1.02 4.24
CA GLN A 316 35.47 -1.26 5.35
C GLN A 316 35.48 -0.03 6.24
N TYR A 317 35.06 -0.20 7.49
CA TYR A 317 35.05 0.88 8.46
C TYR A 317 36.44 1.51 8.62
N ASN A 318 36.49 2.84 8.49
CA ASN A 318 37.69 3.65 8.61
C ASN A 318 37.58 4.64 9.78
N GLU A 319 38.15 4.26 10.92
CA GLU A 319 38.19 5.06 12.17
C GLU A 319 38.76 6.47 12.02
N SER A 320 39.49 6.78 10.93
CA SER A 320 40.08 8.12 10.73
C SER A 320 39.10 9.14 10.17
N ILE A 321 38.01 8.70 9.53
CA ILE A 321 37.06 9.57 8.80
C ILE A 321 35.59 9.24 9.09
N GLU A 322 35.31 8.12 9.76
CA GLU A 322 33.98 7.63 10.07
C GLU A 322 33.82 7.43 11.58
N THR A 323 32.56 7.37 12.02
CA THR A 323 32.23 7.17 13.43
C THR A 323 31.17 6.09 13.58
N LEU A 324 31.43 5.13 14.47
CA LEU A 324 30.44 4.12 14.85
C LEU A 324 29.36 4.73 15.74
N GLY A 325 28.12 4.31 15.51
CA GLY A 325 27.00 4.59 16.39
C GLY A 325 25.67 4.39 15.69
N SER A 326 24.61 4.28 16.49
CA SER A 326 23.25 4.24 15.95
C SER A 326 22.96 5.50 15.13
N ARG A 327 22.34 5.32 13.96
CA ARG A 327 21.90 6.40 13.08
C ARG A 327 20.40 6.35 12.92
N ALA A 328 19.76 7.50 12.97
CA ALA A 328 18.37 7.58 12.55
C ALA A 328 18.32 7.46 11.02
N ILE A 329 17.41 6.63 10.52
CA ILE A 329 17.10 6.56 9.09
C ILE A 329 15.64 6.96 8.81
N GLY A 330 14.88 7.23 9.87
CA GLY A 330 13.54 7.78 9.79
C GLY A 330 13.31 8.76 10.92
N VAL A 331 12.81 9.95 10.59
CA VAL A 331 12.52 11.02 11.55
C VAL A 331 11.15 11.58 11.25
N LEU A 332 10.34 11.72 12.30
CA LEU A 332 9.11 12.48 12.29
C LEU A 332 9.41 13.90 12.74
N ALA A 333 9.08 14.89 11.93
CA ALA A 333 9.16 16.31 12.25
C ALA A 333 7.76 16.90 12.22
N MET A 334 7.36 17.60 13.28
CA MET A 334 6.05 18.25 13.36
C MET A 334 6.19 19.64 13.97
N GLU A 335 5.34 20.56 13.54
CA GLU A 335 5.25 21.87 14.17
C GLU A 335 4.78 21.72 15.63
N ALA A 336 5.43 22.42 16.54
CA ALA A 336 5.04 22.43 17.94
C ALA A 336 3.79 23.28 18.12
N LEU A 337 2.69 22.62 18.46
CA LEU A 337 1.45 23.32 18.80
C LEU A 337 1.60 24.09 20.13
N PRO A 338 1.05 25.31 20.23
CA PRO A 338 0.91 26.01 21.51
C PRO A 338 0.20 25.15 22.56
N GLU A 339 0.56 25.29 23.85
CA GLU A 339 -0.07 24.52 24.94
C GLU A 339 -1.60 24.71 25.03
N ASP A 340 -2.12 25.83 24.52
CA ASP A 340 -3.54 26.18 24.49
C ASP A 340 -4.25 25.82 23.17
N ALA A 341 -3.53 25.24 22.21
CA ALA A 341 -4.12 24.75 20.97
C ALA A 341 -5.13 23.63 21.25
N ALA A 342 -6.18 23.57 20.45
CA ALA A 342 -7.12 22.46 20.50
C ALA A 342 -6.37 21.15 20.17
N SER A 343 -6.80 20.05 20.78
CA SER A 343 -6.16 18.73 20.57
C SER A 343 -6.22 18.25 19.12
N ASP A 344 -7.12 18.82 18.32
CA ASP A 344 -7.39 18.55 16.91
C ASP A 344 -6.97 19.71 16.00
N ALA A 345 -6.20 20.67 16.53
CA ALA A 345 -5.69 21.77 15.71
C ALA A 345 -4.81 21.20 14.59
N PRO A 346 -5.00 21.59 13.32
CA PRO A 346 -4.16 21.14 12.24
C PRO A 346 -2.74 21.72 12.42
N PHE A 347 -1.74 20.92 12.11
CA PHE A 347 -0.33 21.32 12.15
C PHE A 347 0.42 20.70 10.99
N ALA A 348 1.50 21.36 10.59
CA ALA A 348 2.39 20.84 9.58
C ALA A 348 3.20 19.67 10.12
N GLN A 349 3.25 18.57 9.38
CA GLN A 349 4.02 17.39 9.77
C GLN A 349 4.68 16.71 8.57
N MET A 350 5.82 16.10 8.84
CA MET A 350 6.65 15.45 7.85
C MET A 350 7.25 14.18 8.43
N ILE A 351 7.16 13.08 7.71
CA ILE A 351 8.02 11.92 7.94
C ILE A 351 9.11 11.94 6.87
N VAL A 352 10.37 11.96 7.30
CA VAL A 352 11.53 11.85 6.43
C VAL A 352 12.15 10.49 6.63
N LEU A 353 12.34 9.77 5.54
CA LEU A 353 12.94 8.45 5.50
C LEU A 353 14.14 8.47 4.57
N GLY A 354 15.25 7.93 5.05
CA GLY A 354 16.50 7.85 4.31
C GLY A 354 16.56 6.71 3.30
N ASP A 355 15.43 6.27 2.73
CA ASP A 355 15.39 5.30 1.64
C ASP A 355 14.02 5.35 0.96
N SER A 356 13.99 5.45 -0.37
CA SER A 356 12.76 5.35 -1.16
C SER A 356 12.53 3.96 -1.74
N ASP A 357 13.62 3.20 -1.97
CA ASP A 357 13.59 1.92 -2.66
C ASP A 357 12.92 0.83 -1.81
N PHE A 358 12.87 0.97 -0.47
CA PHE A 358 12.14 0.04 0.42
C PHE A 358 10.66 -0.15 0.03
N ALA A 359 10.03 0.90 -0.50
CA ALA A 359 8.62 0.93 -0.92
C ALA A 359 8.44 0.65 -2.43
N SER A 360 9.53 0.46 -3.17
CA SER A 360 9.47 -0.01 -4.56
C SER A 360 9.00 -1.46 -4.64
N ASN A 361 8.45 -1.87 -5.78
CA ASN A 361 7.94 -3.23 -6.01
C ASN A 361 8.97 -4.32 -5.72
N GLN A 362 10.26 -4.03 -5.93
CA GLN A 362 11.35 -4.96 -5.69
C GLN A 362 11.49 -5.33 -4.21
N HIS A 363 11.14 -4.41 -3.31
CA HIS A 363 11.37 -4.53 -1.87
C HIS A 363 10.09 -4.43 -1.02
N PHE A 364 8.95 -4.09 -1.63
CA PHE A 364 7.70 -3.83 -0.93
C PHE A 364 7.24 -4.99 -0.02
N TYR A 365 7.47 -6.23 -0.42
CA TYR A 365 7.12 -7.44 0.34
C TYR A 365 8.30 -8.05 1.12
N ASN A 366 9.44 -7.37 1.20
CA ASN A 366 10.54 -7.79 2.06
C ASN A 366 10.23 -7.37 3.50
N GLY A 367 10.29 -8.32 4.43
CA GLY A 367 9.95 -8.06 5.84
C GLY A 367 8.58 -7.41 5.99
N ASP A 368 8.50 -6.36 6.80
CA ASP A 368 7.30 -5.58 7.06
C ASP A 368 7.27 -4.23 6.27
N ASN A 369 7.97 -4.12 5.13
CA ASN A 369 8.08 -2.87 4.34
C ASN A 369 6.72 -2.29 3.93
N ALA A 370 5.82 -3.11 3.38
CA ALA A 370 4.46 -2.69 3.03
C ALA A 370 3.72 -2.06 4.22
N TYR A 371 3.85 -2.64 5.41
CA TYR A 371 3.23 -2.12 6.63
C TYR A 371 3.93 -0.84 7.12
N GLN A 372 5.25 -0.73 6.99
CA GLN A 372 5.96 0.50 7.31
C GLN A 372 5.46 1.66 6.45
N PHE A 373 5.41 1.46 5.14
CA PHE A 373 4.91 2.46 4.20
C PHE A 373 3.47 2.87 4.53
N LEU A 374 2.57 1.88 4.66
CA LEU A 374 1.16 2.15 4.97
C LEU A 374 0.98 2.87 6.32
N ASN A 375 1.68 2.44 7.37
CA ASN A 375 1.55 3.05 8.69
C ASN A 375 2.04 4.51 8.72
N MET A 376 3.07 4.84 7.95
CA MET A 376 3.53 6.23 7.82
C MET A 376 2.48 7.10 7.11
N VAL A 377 1.89 6.61 6.02
CA VAL A 377 0.81 7.34 5.33
C VAL A 377 -0.42 7.47 6.23
N VAL A 378 -0.83 6.40 6.92
CA VAL A 378 -1.95 6.44 7.88
C VAL A 378 -1.67 7.42 9.02
N TYR A 379 -0.44 7.49 9.52
CA TYR A 379 -0.07 8.46 10.55
C TYR A 379 -0.22 9.90 10.03
N LEU A 380 0.34 10.17 8.85
CA LEU A 380 0.29 11.49 8.22
C LEU A 380 -1.13 11.91 7.79
N THR A 381 -2.02 10.95 7.53
CA THR A 381 -3.43 11.23 7.22
C THR A 381 -4.33 11.21 8.44
N SER A 382 -3.84 10.85 9.63
CA SER A 382 -4.70 10.79 10.82
C SER A 382 -4.89 12.19 11.40
N ASP A 383 -6.12 12.70 11.31
CA ASP A 383 -6.54 13.88 12.07
C ASP A 383 -6.72 13.44 13.53
N THR A 384 -5.60 13.27 14.25
CA THR A 384 -5.53 13.15 15.71
C THR A 384 -6.63 12.31 16.38
N ASP A 385 -6.70 10.99 16.12
CA ASP A 385 -7.28 10.00 17.07
C ASP A 385 -7.11 8.51 16.67
N LEU A 386 -6.04 8.14 15.95
CA LEU A 386 -5.69 6.73 15.82
C LEU A 386 -4.60 6.37 16.83
N GLY A 387 -5.04 6.20 18.08
CA GLY A 387 -4.33 5.34 19.04
C GLY A 387 -4.00 4.02 18.35
N ILE A 388 -2.71 3.84 18.07
CA ILE A 388 -2.16 2.87 17.14
C ILE A 388 -2.66 1.46 17.51
N SER A 389 -3.65 1.00 16.75
CA SER A 389 -3.94 -0.42 16.59
C SER A 389 -4.38 -0.65 15.16
N VAL A 390 -3.43 -0.54 14.24
CA VAL A 390 -3.53 -1.21 12.96
C VAL A 390 -3.60 -2.70 13.28
N GLU A 391 -4.82 -3.24 13.29
CA GLU A 391 -5.03 -4.68 13.44
C GLU A 391 -4.28 -5.36 12.30
N ARG A 392 -3.18 -6.04 12.64
CA ARG A 392 -2.50 -6.92 11.69
C ARG A 392 -3.51 -7.98 11.27
N LYS A 393 -3.95 -7.93 10.01
CA LYS A 393 -4.18 -9.20 9.30
C LYS A 393 -2.80 -9.75 8.96
N VAL A 394 -2.26 -10.53 9.88
CA VAL A 394 -1.16 -11.43 9.59
C VAL A 394 -1.69 -12.40 8.54
N LEU A 395 -1.56 -12.07 7.26
CA LEU A 395 -1.24 -13.10 6.30
C LEU A 395 0.25 -13.30 6.51
N PRO A 396 0.67 -14.33 7.27
CA PRO A 396 2.08 -14.58 7.40
C PRO A 396 2.57 -14.89 5.99
N TYR A 397 3.29 -13.94 5.39
CA TYR A 397 4.14 -14.25 4.25
C TYR A 397 5.24 -15.15 4.81
N ARG A 398 4.93 -16.45 4.89
CA ARG A 398 5.92 -17.48 5.14
C ARG A 398 6.66 -17.65 3.83
N SER A 399 7.70 -16.84 3.63
CA SER A 399 8.78 -17.32 2.78
C SER A 399 9.27 -18.63 3.41
N LEU A 400 9.22 -19.71 2.64
CA LEU A 400 9.85 -20.94 3.07
C LEU A 400 11.35 -20.63 3.01
N ILE A 401 11.98 -20.33 4.16
CA ILE A 401 13.43 -20.21 4.25
C ILE A 401 13.98 -21.62 4.21
N ILE A 402 14.13 -22.13 2.99
CA ILE A 402 14.59 -23.48 2.71
C ILE A 402 16.11 -23.45 2.76
N THR A 403 16.72 -24.23 3.66
CA THR A 403 18.16 -24.45 3.60
C THR A 403 18.52 -25.22 2.33
N LYS A 404 19.75 -25.09 1.81
CA LYS A 404 20.17 -25.82 0.59
C LYS A 404 19.90 -27.34 0.66
N ASP A 405 19.93 -27.92 1.87
CA ASP A 405 19.62 -29.32 2.11
C ASP A 405 18.13 -29.63 1.95
N GLN A 406 17.26 -28.76 2.45
CA GLN A 406 15.80 -28.88 2.30
C GLN A 406 15.36 -28.69 0.84
N GLU A 407 16.02 -27.82 0.08
CA GLU A 407 15.73 -27.60 -1.35
C GLU A 407 16.04 -28.86 -2.16
N THR A 408 17.19 -29.46 -1.87
CA THR A 408 17.63 -30.72 -2.50
C THR A 408 16.66 -31.86 -2.17
N LEU A 409 16.23 -31.98 -0.91
CA LEU A 409 15.25 -32.98 -0.48
C LEU A 409 13.91 -32.82 -1.22
N ILE A 410 13.37 -31.60 -1.28
CA ILE A 410 12.11 -31.31 -1.96
C ILE A 410 12.21 -31.64 -3.45
N ARG A 411 13.32 -31.25 -4.10
CA ARG A 411 13.55 -31.56 -5.52
C ARG A 411 13.61 -33.06 -5.79
N VAL A 412 14.32 -33.82 -4.96
CA VAL A 412 14.42 -35.28 -5.08
C VAL A 412 13.07 -35.95 -4.85
N LEU A 413 12.34 -35.54 -3.81
CA LEU A 413 11.01 -36.09 -3.52
C LEU A 413 10.02 -35.79 -4.65
N SER A 414 9.94 -34.55 -5.14
CA SER A 414 9.00 -34.18 -6.20
C SER A 414 9.22 -34.96 -7.50
N VAL A 415 10.48 -35.29 -7.83
CA VAL A 415 10.82 -36.05 -9.04
C VAL A 415 10.68 -37.56 -8.83
N ALA A 416 11.06 -38.09 -7.66
CA ALA A 416 11.10 -39.53 -7.41
C ALA A 416 9.77 -40.11 -6.87
N LEU A 417 8.94 -39.32 -6.19
CA LEU A 417 7.73 -39.79 -5.53
C LEU A 417 6.71 -40.38 -6.52
N LEU A 418 6.42 -39.66 -7.61
CA LEU A 418 5.46 -40.10 -8.63
C LEU A 418 5.87 -41.43 -9.31
N PRO A 419 7.11 -41.57 -9.83
CA PRO A 419 7.59 -42.85 -10.38
C PRO A 419 7.53 -44.00 -9.37
N ILE A 420 7.89 -43.78 -8.10
CA ILE A 420 7.85 -44.80 -7.06
C ILE A 420 6.41 -45.23 -6.77
N LEU A 421 5.46 -44.29 -6.68
CA LEU A 421 4.05 -44.60 -6.49
C LEU A 421 3.47 -45.42 -7.66
N VAL A 422 3.88 -45.11 -8.90
CA VAL A 422 3.49 -45.89 -10.09
C VAL A 422 4.07 -47.30 -10.04
N LEU A 423 5.35 -47.45 -9.66
CA LEU A 423 6.00 -48.76 -9.53
C LEU A 423 5.38 -49.60 -8.41
N LEU A 424 5.08 -48.99 -7.25
CA LEU A 424 4.39 -49.66 -6.15
C LEU A 424 2.96 -50.04 -6.54
N GLY A 425 2.23 -49.16 -7.21
CA GLY A 425 0.90 -49.47 -7.76
C GLY A 425 0.96 -50.64 -8.75
N GLY A 426 1.95 -50.64 -9.65
CA GLY A 426 2.22 -51.74 -10.57
C GLY A 426 2.55 -53.05 -9.86
N ALA A 427 3.39 -53.01 -8.82
CA ALA A 427 3.75 -54.17 -8.02
C ALA A 427 2.56 -54.74 -7.24
N VAL A 428 1.70 -53.90 -6.68
CA VAL A 428 0.47 -54.31 -5.98
C VAL A 428 -0.53 -54.95 -6.95
N VAL A 429 -0.71 -54.36 -8.14
CA VAL A 429 -1.56 -54.95 -9.19
C VAL A 429 -1.00 -56.29 -9.65
N TRP A 430 0.31 -56.39 -9.84
CA TRP A 430 0.98 -57.64 -10.19
C TRP A 430 0.80 -58.71 -9.11
N TRP A 431 0.97 -58.35 -7.83
CA TRP A 431 0.81 -59.26 -6.70
C TRP A 431 -0.64 -59.74 -6.55
N ARG A 432 -1.63 -58.88 -6.82
CA ARG A 432 -3.06 -59.26 -6.78
C ARG A 432 -3.51 -60.09 -7.98
N ARG A 433 -2.79 -60.04 -9.10
CA ARG A 433 -3.08 -60.82 -10.32
C ARG A 433 -2.38 -62.18 -10.36
N ARG A 434 -1.49 -62.42 -9.41
CA ARG A 434 -0.85 -63.71 -9.19
C ARG A 434 -1.59 -64.45 -8.09
#